data_AF-A0A034W147-F1
#
_entry.id   AF-A0A034W147-F1
#
_cell.length_a   1.000
_cell.length_b   1.000
_cell.length_c   1.000
_cell.angle_alpha   90.00
_cell.angle_beta   90.00
_cell.angle_gamma   90.00
#
_symmetry.space_group_name_H-M   'P 1'
#
loop_
_entity.id
_entity.type
_entity.pdbx_description
1 polymer ?
#
loop_
_entity_poly.entity_id
_entity_poly.type
_entity_poly.pdbx_seq_one_letter_code
_entity_poly.pdbx_strand_id
1 'polypeptide(L)'
;MRKYHQLLLVIISCISIIVLLTYKSENSRLKDVLSAVHFFSRKDADELRLLNNFTAAEDDIINFNRPLPVWQLIGDSFHAYASYYQRNDLVPSGGEVLTLVTGKTGAAVNFRCKAHYDDGRDIQGKFRFQHLNQEDNIDVAFTNYVFYCRLKNDLGEPNSIVYTDLTGDGSNTNRKLRLRFVKSAQGSNVPQTQVAICMDLVSFNMSSSFGKSYSKLIEFFIHHYVVGVNQFIVYNGDELTELILQELMKHKNIHLQSLPFNFPFAHNKNNTSNLRELIKTDCLLRSMHKAKYVTLLEPNEFLFPNAKLSDDNSVLYSLNSYSTSETIYELQTYSVCMDGKNELLSNNSFYDPEVVQPHKINIFRPVVPSSSTSSTTNLAPSLAFAHRYTDCVHVGNDGLHMLQNLLRQDFMNNLIKIRKEVRELMNN
;
A
#
# COMPACT_ATOMS: atom_id res chain seq x y z
N MET A 1 -19.70 -69.78 17.57
CA MET A 1 -20.07 -68.44 17.05
C MET A 1 -19.27 -67.26 17.62
N ARG A 2 -18.55 -67.38 18.75
CA ARG A 2 -17.75 -66.29 19.34
C ARG A 2 -16.65 -65.71 18.42
N LYS A 3 -16.01 -66.55 17.60
CA LYS A 3 -14.93 -66.13 16.67
C LYS A 3 -15.42 -65.21 15.55
N TYR A 4 -16.63 -65.45 15.03
CA TYR A 4 -17.23 -64.58 14.01
C TYR A 4 -17.70 -63.24 14.59
N HIS A 5 -18.11 -63.24 15.86
CA HIS A 5 -18.52 -62.01 16.56
C HIS A 5 -17.33 -61.06 16.81
N GLN A 6 -16.17 -61.60 17.20
CA GLN A 6 -14.94 -60.80 17.36
C GLN A 6 -14.44 -60.24 16.02
N LEU A 7 -14.50 -61.02 14.94
CA LEU A 7 -14.12 -60.54 13.60
C LEU A 7 -15.03 -59.41 13.12
N LEU A 8 -16.35 -59.54 13.34
CA LEU A 8 -17.33 -58.53 12.94
C LEU A 8 -17.15 -57.21 13.70
N LEU A 9 -16.79 -57.28 14.98
CA LEU A 9 -16.51 -56.09 15.81
C LEU A 9 -15.26 -55.34 15.33
N VAL A 10 -14.22 -56.07 14.91
CA VAL A 10 -13.00 -55.47 14.33
C VAL A 10 -13.32 -54.81 12.98
N ILE A 11 -14.13 -55.44 12.13
CA ILE A 11 -14.54 -54.86 10.84
C ILE A 11 -15.34 -53.57 11.05
N ILE A 12 -16.31 -53.57 11.98
CA ILE A 12 -17.09 -52.37 12.30
C ILE A 12 -16.19 -51.24 12.85
N SER A 13 -15.23 -51.58 13.69
CA SER A 13 -14.25 -50.61 14.21
C SER A 13 -13.41 -49.99 13.08
N CYS A 14 -12.89 -50.79 12.16
CA CYS A 14 -12.14 -50.30 11.00
C CYS A 14 -13.00 -49.41 10.10
N ILE A 15 -14.25 -49.79 9.82
CA ILE A 15 -15.17 -48.98 9.01
C ILE A 15 -15.45 -47.64 9.70
N SER A 16 -15.69 -47.64 11.02
CA SER A 16 -15.92 -46.42 11.80
C SER A 16 -14.73 -45.46 11.73
N ILE A 17 -13.50 -45.97 11.83
CA ILE A 17 -12.27 -45.17 11.70
C ILE A 17 -12.15 -44.57 10.30
N ILE A 18 -12.42 -45.34 9.25
CA ILE A 18 -12.37 -44.85 7.87
C ILE A 18 -13.38 -43.71 7.66
N VAL A 19 -14.63 -43.90 8.12
CA VAL A 19 -15.68 -42.87 8.01
C VAL A 19 -15.28 -41.61 8.79
N LEU A 20 -14.70 -41.75 9.99
CA LEU A 20 -14.22 -40.61 10.78
C LEU A 20 -13.09 -39.83 10.07
N LEU A 21 -12.17 -40.54 9.41
CA LEU A 21 -11.08 -39.93 8.63
C LEU A 21 -11.61 -39.21 7.40
N THR A 22 -12.55 -39.82 6.66
CA THR A 22 -13.21 -39.17 5.51
C THR A 22 -13.99 -37.93 5.96
N TYR A 23 -14.72 -38.00 7.07
CA TYR A 23 -15.44 -36.86 7.63
C TYR A 23 -14.49 -35.73 8.07
N LYS A 24 -13.36 -36.06 8.71
CA LYS A 24 -12.34 -35.08 9.08
C LYS A 24 -11.71 -34.42 7.85
N SER A 25 -11.42 -35.20 6.81
CA SER A 25 -10.87 -34.71 5.53
C SER A 25 -11.85 -33.75 4.85
N GLU A 26 -13.11 -34.17 4.70
CA GLU A 26 -14.15 -33.33 4.11
C GLU A 26 -14.43 -32.09 4.95
N ASN A 27 -14.46 -32.18 6.28
CA ASN A 27 -14.66 -31.02 7.14
C ASN A 27 -13.46 -30.04 7.09
N SER A 28 -12.23 -30.54 6.95
CA SER A 28 -11.06 -29.67 6.71
C SER A 28 -11.19 -28.95 5.37
N ARG A 29 -11.58 -29.68 4.33
CA ARG A 29 -11.79 -29.14 2.99
C ARG A 29 -12.94 -28.13 2.96
N LEU A 30 -14.02 -28.40 3.70
CA LEU A 30 -15.15 -27.49 3.87
C LEU A 30 -14.74 -26.24 4.64
N LYS A 31 -13.83 -26.35 5.63
CA LYS A 31 -13.30 -25.20 6.37
C LYS A 31 -12.38 -24.34 5.49
N ASP A 32 -11.60 -24.95 4.60
CA ASP A 32 -10.78 -24.24 3.62
C ASP A 32 -11.65 -23.54 2.58
N VAL A 33 -12.71 -24.22 2.10
CA VAL A 33 -13.69 -23.63 1.18
C VAL A 33 -14.54 -22.57 1.87
N LEU A 34 -14.97 -22.76 3.12
CA LEU A 34 -15.66 -21.72 3.89
C LEU A 34 -14.75 -20.55 4.17
N SER A 35 -13.45 -20.76 4.44
CA SER A 35 -12.48 -19.67 4.56
C SER A 35 -12.41 -18.87 3.24
N ALA A 36 -12.34 -19.57 2.10
CA ALA A 36 -12.34 -18.95 0.77
C ALA A 36 -13.68 -18.27 0.40
N VAL A 37 -14.82 -18.74 0.92
CA VAL A 37 -16.16 -18.18 0.65
C VAL A 37 -16.55 -17.08 1.66
N HIS A 38 -16.07 -17.16 2.91
CA HIS A 38 -16.17 -16.05 3.88
C HIS A 38 -15.41 -14.81 3.40
N PHE A 39 -14.40 -15.02 2.56
CA PHE A 39 -13.66 -14.00 1.83
C PHE A 39 -14.50 -13.24 0.78
N PHE A 40 -15.69 -13.72 0.41
CA PHE A 40 -16.48 -13.10 -0.67
C PHE A 40 -17.84 -12.51 -0.25
N SER A 41 -18.30 -12.65 1.00
CA SER A 41 -19.75 -12.43 1.22
C SER A 41 -20.23 -11.64 2.44
N ARG A 42 -19.49 -11.46 3.55
CA ARG A 42 -20.09 -10.75 4.72
C ARG A 42 -19.20 -9.83 5.55
N LYS A 43 -17.94 -10.15 5.83
CA LYS A 43 -17.09 -9.23 6.63
C LYS A 43 -16.66 -8.01 5.83
N ASP A 44 -16.24 -8.23 4.59
CA ASP A 44 -15.86 -7.14 3.68
C ASP A 44 -17.02 -6.19 3.41
N ALA A 45 -18.27 -6.66 3.36
CA ALA A 45 -19.41 -5.77 3.07
C ALA A 45 -19.68 -4.80 4.22
N ASP A 46 -19.50 -5.22 5.48
CA ASP A 46 -19.74 -4.38 6.65
C ASP A 46 -18.52 -3.50 6.98
N GLU A 47 -17.28 -4.00 6.79
CA GLU A 47 -16.05 -3.19 6.87
C GLU A 47 -15.95 -2.20 5.70
N LEU A 48 -16.28 -2.59 4.46
CA LEU A 48 -16.40 -1.68 3.32
C LEU A 48 -17.59 -0.72 3.48
N ARG A 49 -18.64 -1.07 4.24
CA ARG A 49 -19.72 -0.12 4.61
C ARG A 49 -19.25 0.87 5.66
N LEU A 50 -18.46 0.45 6.64
CA LEU A 50 -17.83 1.34 7.61
C LEU A 50 -16.88 2.29 6.87
N LEU A 51 -16.02 1.78 5.98
CA LEU A 51 -15.12 2.51 5.05
C LEU A 51 -15.83 3.37 4.01
N ASN A 52 -16.99 2.95 3.49
CA ASN A 52 -17.83 3.83 2.67
C ASN A 52 -18.46 4.91 3.54
N ASN A 53 -18.92 4.64 4.76
CA ASN A 53 -19.38 5.71 5.67
C ASN A 53 -18.24 6.70 5.99
N PHE A 54 -16.98 6.26 6.06
CA PHE A 54 -15.79 7.14 6.15
C PHE A 54 -15.56 8.02 4.90
N THR A 55 -16.09 7.64 3.73
CA THR A 55 -15.78 8.29 2.43
C THR A 55 -17.00 8.79 1.64
N ALA A 56 -18.23 8.56 2.11
CA ALA A 56 -19.45 8.76 1.33
C ALA A 56 -20.27 10.01 1.69
N ALA A 57 -19.78 10.91 2.53
CA ALA A 57 -20.61 12.01 3.03
C ALA A 57 -20.18 13.44 2.64
N GLU A 58 -19.01 13.67 2.07
CA GLU A 58 -18.59 15.03 1.71
C GLU A 58 -17.99 15.05 0.30
N ASP A 59 -18.60 15.83 -0.59
CA ASP A 59 -18.10 16.12 -1.95
C ASP A 59 -16.71 16.82 -1.94
N ASP A 60 -16.23 17.21 -0.75
CA ASP A 60 -14.96 17.88 -0.50
C ASP A 60 -13.79 16.94 -0.12
N ILE A 61 -14.00 15.61 -0.05
CA ILE A 61 -12.93 14.66 0.30
C ILE A 61 -12.27 14.06 -0.95
N ILE A 62 -10.93 14.12 -0.98
CA ILE A 62 -10.12 13.54 -2.05
C ILE A 62 -10.34 12.02 -2.10
N ASN A 63 -10.94 11.51 -3.18
CA ASN A 63 -11.21 10.08 -3.31
C ASN A 63 -10.01 9.30 -3.91
N PHE A 64 -9.29 8.54 -3.09
CA PHE A 64 -8.23 7.60 -3.49
C PHE A 64 -8.72 6.16 -3.66
N ASN A 65 -9.97 5.84 -3.33
CA ASN A 65 -10.50 4.47 -3.33
C ASN A 65 -11.34 4.10 -4.56
N ARG A 66 -11.82 5.05 -5.37
CA ARG A 66 -12.68 4.76 -6.54
C ARG A 66 -11.95 4.86 -7.90
N PRO A 67 -12.05 3.85 -8.78
CA PRO A 67 -12.57 2.51 -8.52
C PRO A 67 -11.68 1.74 -7.53
N LEU A 68 -12.29 0.81 -6.80
CA LEU A 68 -11.58 -0.09 -5.88
C LEU A 68 -10.68 -1.02 -6.69
N PRO A 69 -9.38 -1.13 -6.34
CA PRO A 69 -8.48 -2.05 -7.02
C PRO A 69 -8.81 -3.49 -6.61
N VAL A 70 -8.73 -4.40 -7.58
CA VAL A 70 -8.97 -5.83 -7.36
C VAL A 70 -8.06 -6.58 -8.31
N TRP A 71 -7.37 -7.61 -7.80
CA TRP A 71 -6.60 -8.52 -8.63
C TRP A 71 -7.51 -9.29 -9.59
N GLN A 72 -7.29 -9.10 -10.88
CA GLN A 72 -8.03 -9.79 -11.94
C GLN A 72 -7.07 -10.55 -12.83
N LEU A 73 -7.36 -11.84 -13.04
CA LEU A 73 -6.62 -12.66 -14.00
C LEU A 73 -6.78 -12.09 -15.42
N ILE A 74 -5.65 -11.85 -16.08
CA ILE A 74 -5.54 -11.44 -17.48
C ILE A 74 -4.66 -12.45 -18.22
N GLY A 75 -5.21 -13.16 -19.21
CA GLY A 75 -4.53 -14.33 -19.78
C GLY A 75 -4.43 -15.47 -18.78
N ASP A 76 -3.38 -16.30 -18.91
CA ASP A 76 -3.24 -17.53 -18.10
C ASP A 76 -2.26 -17.38 -16.93
N SER A 77 -1.36 -16.41 -17.00
CA SER A 77 -0.23 -16.27 -16.05
C SER A 77 -0.09 -14.89 -15.42
N PHE A 78 -0.97 -13.94 -15.73
CA PHE A 78 -0.85 -12.56 -15.29
C PHE A 78 -2.09 -12.10 -14.52
N HIS A 79 -1.89 -11.26 -13.51
CA HIS A 79 -2.95 -10.64 -12.72
C HIS A 79 -2.77 -9.12 -12.74
N ALA A 80 -3.81 -8.38 -13.11
CA ALA A 80 -3.85 -6.93 -13.07
C ALA A 80 -4.49 -6.43 -11.77
N TYR A 81 -3.92 -5.40 -11.16
CA TYR A 81 -4.40 -4.84 -9.88
C TYR A 81 -5.24 -3.57 -10.06
N ALA A 82 -4.65 -2.58 -10.72
CA ALA A 82 -5.24 -1.26 -10.91
C ALA A 82 -4.84 -0.66 -12.26
N SER A 83 -5.75 0.09 -12.87
CA SER A 83 -5.56 0.72 -14.17
C SER A 83 -5.88 2.22 -14.09
N TYR A 84 -5.00 3.02 -14.69
CA TYR A 84 -5.01 4.48 -14.67
C TYR A 84 -5.04 5.00 -16.09
N TYR A 85 -5.92 5.95 -16.38
CA TYR A 85 -5.99 6.63 -17.66
C TYR A 85 -5.48 8.06 -17.49
N GLN A 86 -4.50 8.42 -18.31
CA GLN A 86 -3.98 9.77 -18.42
C GLN A 86 -4.27 10.29 -19.82
N ARG A 87 -5.03 11.38 -19.90
CA ARG A 87 -5.23 12.10 -21.16
C ARG A 87 -3.93 12.82 -21.52
N ASN A 88 -3.58 12.81 -22.81
CA ASN A 88 -2.46 13.58 -23.31
C ASN A 88 -3.02 14.87 -23.92
N ASP A 89 -2.91 15.98 -23.19
CA ASP A 89 -3.44 17.27 -23.64
C ASP A 89 -2.55 17.92 -24.72
N LEU A 90 -1.29 17.47 -24.86
CA LEU A 90 -0.29 18.08 -25.73
C LEU A 90 -0.20 17.45 -27.12
N VAL A 91 -0.77 16.26 -27.31
CA VAL A 91 -0.73 15.53 -28.59
C VAL A 91 -2.15 15.06 -28.91
N PRO A 92 -2.63 15.17 -30.16
CA PRO A 92 -3.96 14.67 -30.56
C PRO A 92 -4.14 13.13 -30.47
N SER A 93 -3.24 12.44 -29.76
CA SER A 93 -3.40 11.04 -29.37
C SER A 93 -4.27 10.94 -28.12
N GLY A 94 -5.26 10.04 -28.13
CA GLY A 94 -6.30 9.90 -27.10
C GLY A 94 -5.90 9.41 -25.71
N GLY A 95 -4.68 9.69 -25.26
CA GLY A 95 -4.17 9.33 -23.94
C GLY A 95 -3.45 7.99 -23.86
N GLU A 96 -3.01 7.66 -22.65
CA GLU A 96 -2.31 6.44 -22.30
C GLU A 96 -2.94 5.81 -21.06
N VAL A 97 -3.11 4.48 -21.09
CA VAL A 97 -3.54 3.68 -19.95
C VAL A 97 -2.33 2.97 -19.35
N LEU A 98 -2.16 3.10 -18.04
CA LEU A 98 -1.15 2.39 -17.25
C LEU A 98 -1.85 1.37 -16.36
N THR A 99 -1.44 0.12 -16.43
CA THR A 99 -1.98 -0.95 -15.57
C THR A 99 -0.87 -1.63 -14.81
N LEU A 100 -1.06 -1.79 -13.49
CA LEU A 100 -0.15 -2.53 -12.64
C LEU A 100 -0.48 -4.02 -12.73
N VAL A 101 0.53 -4.82 -13.09
CA VAL A 101 0.37 -6.24 -13.39
C VAL A 101 1.45 -7.06 -12.70
N THR A 102 1.09 -8.22 -12.20
CA THR A 102 2.02 -9.24 -11.71
C THR A 102 1.87 -10.52 -12.52
N GLY A 103 2.96 -11.02 -13.07
CA GLY A 103 3.02 -12.28 -13.83
C GLY A 103 3.82 -13.35 -13.10
N LYS A 104 3.56 -14.62 -13.41
CA LYS A 104 4.47 -15.72 -13.04
C LYS A 104 5.84 -15.50 -13.68
N THR A 105 6.91 -15.81 -12.95
CA THR A 105 8.27 -15.73 -13.49
C THR A 105 8.43 -16.65 -14.70
N GLY A 106 9.07 -16.15 -15.75
CA GLY A 106 9.24 -16.88 -17.02
C GLY A 106 8.05 -16.83 -17.98
N ALA A 107 6.92 -16.21 -17.60
CA ALA A 107 5.79 -16.04 -18.50
C ALA A 107 6.11 -15.01 -19.61
N ALA A 108 5.77 -15.34 -20.87
CA ALA A 108 5.99 -14.45 -21.99
C ALA A 108 4.97 -13.30 -22.00
N VAL A 109 5.45 -12.05 -22.00
CA VAL A 109 4.57 -10.87 -22.04
C VAL A 109 4.24 -10.52 -23.50
N ASN A 110 3.08 -10.96 -23.98
CA ASN A 110 2.61 -10.64 -25.33
C ASN A 110 1.10 -10.39 -25.35
N PHE A 111 0.72 -9.12 -25.16
CA PHE A 111 -0.67 -8.72 -25.05
C PHE A 111 -1.09 -7.75 -26.14
N ARG A 112 -2.38 -7.80 -26.47
CA ARG A 112 -3.11 -6.78 -27.21
C ARG A 112 -4.01 -6.01 -26.25
N CYS A 113 -4.05 -4.69 -26.34
CA CYS A 113 -4.88 -3.87 -25.46
C CYS A 113 -6.01 -3.16 -26.22
N LYS A 114 -7.23 -3.12 -25.66
CA LYS A 114 -8.39 -2.41 -26.21
C LYS A 114 -9.06 -1.56 -25.14
N ALA A 115 -9.34 -0.30 -25.44
CA ALA A 115 -10.12 0.58 -24.58
C ALA A 115 -11.61 0.50 -24.95
N HIS A 116 -12.46 0.35 -23.94
CA HIS A 116 -13.91 0.24 -24.07
C HIS A 116 -14.59 1.51 -23.56
N TYR A 117 -15.50 2.07 -24.36
CA TYR A 117 -16.20 3.33 -24.12
C TYR A 117 -17.68 3.11 -23.75
N ASP A 118 -18.33 4.11 -23.17
CA ASP A 118 -19.76 4.08 -22.80
C ASP A 118 -20.70 3.77 -23.98
N ASP A 119 -20.33 4.24 -25.17
CA ASP A 119 -21.08 4.01 -26.41
C ASP A 119 -20.91 2.58 -26.99
N GLY A 120 -20.20 1.71 -26.28
CA GLY A 120 -19.97 0.33 -26.65
C GLY A 120 -18.82 0.12 -27.65
N ARG A 121 -18.11 1.18 -28.08
CA ARG A 121 -16.96 1.05 -28.99
C ARG A 121 -15.74 0.47 -28.27
N ASP A 122 -15.03 -0.39 -28.98
CA ASP A 122 -13.73 -0.93 -28.58
C ASP A 122 -12.63 -0.40 -29.49
N ILE A 123 -11.61 0.23 -28.91
CA ILE A 123 -10.54 0.89 -29.65
C ILE A 123 -9.21 0.24 -29.33
N GLN A 124 -8.57 -0.26 -30.38
CA GLN A 124 -7.28 -0.91 -30.31
C GLN A 124 -6.16 0.09 -29.98
N GLY A 125 -5.49 -0.12 -28.86
CA GLY A 125 -4.30 0.64 -28.47
C GLY A 125 -2.98 -0.04 -28.87
N LYS A 126 -1.87 0.69 -28.69
CA LYS A 126 -0.51 0.17 -28.82
C LYS A 126 0.00 -0.26 -27.45
N PHE A 127 0.23 -1.56 -27.29
CA PHE A 127 0.74 -2.16 -26.07
C PHE A 127 2.26 -1.97 -25.93
N ARG A 128 2.72 -1.71 -24.71
CA ARG A 128 4.12 -1.77 -24.26
C ARG A 128 4.12 -2.21 -22.80
N PHE A 129 5.26 -2.67 -22.29
CA PHE A 129 5.40 -2.97 -20.86
C PHE A 129 6.78 -2.57 -20.35
N GLN A 130 6.90 -2.43 -19.03
CA GLN A 130 8.14 -2.20 -18.31
C GLN A 130 8.18 -3.07 -17.06
N HIS A 131 9.35 -3.60 -16.71
CA HIS A 131 9.57 -4.29 -15.44
C HIS A 131 9.71 -3.27 -14.31
N LEU A 132 9.03 -3.50 -13.18
CA LEU A 132 9.15 -2.64 -12.00
C LEU A 132 10.38 -2.95 -11.16
N ASN A 133 10.79 -4.22 -11.10
CA ASN A 133 11.93 -4.66 -10.30
C ASN A 133 12.96 -5.27 -11.25
N GLN A 134 14.15 -4.67 -11.31
CA GLN A 134 15.24 -5.03 -12.23
C GLN A 134 16.41 -5.68 -11.49
N GLU A 135 16.13 -6.36 -10.37
CA GLU A 135 17.16 -7.14 -9.65
C GLU A 135 17.14 -8.60 -10.14
N ASP A 136 18.12 -8.91 -10.99
CA ASP A 136 18.21 -10.14 -11.80
C ASP A 136 18.57 -11.43 -11.03
N ASN A 137 18.54 -11.48 -9.70
CA ASN A 137 19.22 -12.56 -8.96
C ASN A 137 18.49 -13.21 -7.77
N ILE A 138 17.18 -13.02 -7.64
CA ILE A 138 16.40 -13.73 -6.62
C ILE A 138 15.46 -14.72 -7.31
N ASP A 139 15.34 -15.93 -6.77
CA ASP A 139 14.35 -16.94 -7.20
C ASP A 139 12.94 -16.46 -6.81
N VAL A 140 12.44 -15.47 -7.56
CA VAL A 140 11.14 -14.86 -7.32
C VAL A 140 10.07 -15.68 -8.02
N ALA A 141 8.97 -15.98 -7.32
CA ALA A 141 7.83 -16.68 -7.90
C ALA A 141 7.03 -15.84 -8.91
N PHE A 142 7.24 -14.52 -8.92
CA PHE A 142 6.51 -13.58 -9.76
C PHE A 142 7.39 -12.40 -10.20
N THR A 143 6.95 -11.71 -11.24
CA THR A 143 7.57 -10.47 -11.74
C THR A 143 6.49 -9.39 -11.84
N ASN A 144 6.84 -8.17 -11.44
CA ASN A 144 5.95 -7.02 -11.48
C ASN A 144 6.20 -6.16 -12.73
N TYR A 145 5.12 -5.70 -13.34
CA TYR A 145 5.11 -4.98 -14.59
C TYR A 145 4.20 -3.75 -14.52
N VAL A 146 4.57 -2.72 -15.29
CA VAL A 146 3.62 -1.69 -15.74
C VAL A 146 3.29 -1.96 -17.20
N PHE A 147 2.01 -2.19 -17.48
CA PHE A 147 1.48 -2.32 -18.83
C PHE A 147 1.01 -0.95 -19.33
N TYR A 148 1.55 -0.51 -20.46
CA TYR A 148 1.17 0.72 -21.14
C TYR A 148 0.30 0.41 -22.36
N CYS A 149 -0.83 1.08 -22.48
CA CYS A 149 -1.67 1.04 -23.67
C CYS A 149 -1.92 2.44 -24.20
N ARG A 150 -1.22 2.82 -25.27
CA ARG A 150 -1.38 4.13 -25.90
C ARG A 150 -2.51 4.12 -26.91
N LEU A 151 -3.47 5.03 -26.77
CA LEU A 151 -4.61 5.16 -27.66
C LEU A 151 -4.25 6.07 -28.84
N LYS A 152 -4.69 5.69 -30.05
CA LYS A 152 -4.33 6.42 -31.29
C LYS A 152 -5.13 7.70 -31.50
N ASN A 153 -6.42 7.67 -31.18
CA ASN A 153 -7.37 8.75 -31.46
C ASN A 153 -7.95 9.25 -30.14
N ASP A 154 -8.08 10.58 -29.98
CA ASP A 154 -8.84 11.17 -28.88
C ASP A 154 -10.34 11.09 -29.18
N LEU A 155 -11.01 10.16 -28.51
CA LEU A 155 -12.44 9.89 -28.67
C LEU A 155 -13.20 10.07 -27.35
N GLY A 156 -12.58 10.78 -26.41
CA GLY A 156 -13.10 10.98 -25.05
C GLY A 156 -12.49 10.04 -24.03
N GLU A 157 -13.14 9.97 -22.87
CA GLU A 157 -12.70 9.18 -21.72
C GLU A 157 -13.18 7.71 -21.83
N PRO A 158 -12.28 6.73 -21.88
CA PRO A 158 -12.65 5.31 -21.87
C PRO A 158 -13.02 4.84 -20.46
N ASN A 159 -13.97 3.91 -20.36
CA ASN A 159 -14.42 3.37 -19.07
C ASN A 159 -13.54 2.24 -18.54
N SER A 160 -13.08 1.40 -19.46
CA SER A 160 -12.34 0.19 -19.10
C SER A 160 -11.30 -0.17 -20.15
N ILE A 161 -10.31 -0.96 -19.73
CA ILE A 161 -9.29 -1.53 -20.61
C ILE A 161 -9.40 -3.07 -20.57
N VAL A 162 -9.21 -3.70 -21.72
CA VAL A 162 -9.13 -5.15 -21.87
C VAL A 162 -7.75 -5.50 -22.41
N TYR A 163 -7.10 -6.47 -21.77
CA TYR A 163 -5.87 -7.08 -22.26
C TYR A 163 -6.16 -8.49 -22.76
N THR A 164 -5.77 -8.78 -23.99
CA THR A 164 -5.92 -10.09 -24.63
C THR A 164 -4.54 -10.71 -24.78
N ASP A 165 -4.31 -11.83 -24.10
CA ASP A 165 -3.07 -12.61 -24.19
C ASP A 165 -2.98 -13.29 -25.55
N LEU A 166 -1.83 -13.17 -26.22
CA LEU A 166 -1.59 -13.78 -27.53
C LEU A 166 -0.74 -15.05 -27.45
N THR A 167 -0.32 -15.47 -26.24
CA THR A 167 0.56 -16.63 -26.03
C THR A 167 -0.18 -17.92 -25.64
N GLY A 168 -1.39 -17.80 -25.08
CA GLY A 168 -2.20 -18.95 -24.65
C GLY A 168 -3.08 -19.57 -25.75
N ASP A 169 -3.75 -20.68 -25.43
CA ASP A 169 -4.60 -21.52 -26.30
C ASP A 169 -5.93 -20.84 -26.75
N GLY A 170 -5.99 -19.51 -26.78
CA GLY A 170 -7.16 -18.76 -27.25
C GLY A 170 -8.32 -18.68 -26.25
N SER A 171 -8.12 -19.11 -25.00
CA SER A 171 -9.01 -18.85 -23.86
C SER A 171 -8.92 -17.36 -23.49
N ASN A 172 -9.56 -16.52 -24.31
CA ASN A 172 -9.59 -15.07 -24.12
C ASN A 172 -10.50 -14.73 -22.93
N THR A 173 -9.91 -14.61 -21.75
CA THR A 173 -10.58 -13.97 -20.61
C THR A 173 -10.67 -12.47 -20.89
N ASN A 174 -11.71 -12.04 -21.62
CA ASN A 174 -12.00 -10.63 -21.90
C ASN A 174 -12.52 -9.91 -20.63
N ARG A 175 -11.69 -9.84 -19.60
CA ARG A 175 -11.98 -9.13 -18.36
C ARG A 175 -11.77 -7.63 -18.59
N LYS A 176 -12.79 -6.85 -18.26
CA LYS A 176 -12.76 -5.38 -18.34
C LYS A 176 -12.23 -4.81 -17.02
N LEU A 177 -11.05 -4.21 -17.07
CA LEU A 177 -10.44 -3.50 -15.94
C LEU A 177 -10.98 -2.07 -15.92
N ARG A 178 -11.55 -1.63 -14.80
CA ARG A 178 -12.06 -0.27 -14.65
C ARG A 178 -10.92 0.73 -14.61
N LEU A 179 -11.09 1.85 -15.31
CA LEU A 179 -10.09 2.90 -15.38
C LEU A 179 -10.30 3.93 -14.27
N ARG A 180 -9.19 4.33 -13.65
CA ARG A 180 -9.11 5.54 -12.84
C ARG A 180 -8.61 6.69 -13.69
N PHE A 181 -9.37 7.78 -13.72
CA PHE A 181 -8.96 8.98 -14.42
C PHE A 181 -7.97 9.78 -13.58
N VAL A 182 -6.81 10.02 -14.15
CA VAL A 182 -5.82 10.93 -13.59
C VAL A 182 -6.15 12.33 -14.12
N LYS A 183 -7.09 13.01 -13.45
CA LYS A 183 -7.55 14.34 -13.85
C LYS A 183 -6.55 15.41 -13.40
N SER A 184 -6.32 16.41 -14.26
CA SER A 184 -5.60 17.63 -13.88
C SER A 184 -6.39 18.36 -12.79
N ALA A 185 -5.68 18.92 -11.80
CA ALA A 185 -6.27 19.65 -10.67
C ALA A 185 -7.15 20.85 -11.08
N GLN A 186 -7.03 21.32 -12.34
CA GLN A 186 -7.75 22.47 -12.87
C GLN A 186 -9.28 22.30 -13.01
N GLY A 187 -9.82 21.09 -12.80
CA GLY A 187 -11.26 20.82 -12.87
C GLY A 187 -11.91 20.31 -11.57
N SER A 188 -11.17 20.26 -10.47
CA SER A 188 -11.66 19.75 -9.17
C SER A 188 -11.82 20.91 -8.18
N ASN A 189 -13.01 21.07 -7.60
CA ASN A 189 -13.25 22.03 -6.51
C ASN A 189 -12.56 21.63 -5.19
N VAL A 190 -12.06 20.39 -5.11
CA VAL A 190 -11.38 19.87 -3.92
C VAL A 190 -9.93 20.36 -3.88
N PRO A 191 -9.48 21.04 -2.80
CA PRO A 191 -8.11 21.51 -2.67
C PRO A 191 -7.12 20.34 -2.60
N GLN A 192 -5.98 20.49 -3.28
CA GLN A 192 -4.90 19.53 -3.24
C GLN A 192 -4.34 19.41 -1.80
N THR A 193 -4.15 18.19 -1.30
CA THR A 193 -3.46 18.00 -0.02
C THR A 193 -1.96 18.21 -0.17
N GLN A 194 -1.30 18.73 0.86
CA GLN A 194 0.13 18.95 0.84
C GLN A 194 0.92 17.64 0.85
N VAL A 195 0.56 16.72 1.75
CA VAL A 195 1.20 15.41 1.88
C VAL A 195 0.13 14.34 2.11
N ALA A 196 0.24 13.24 1.38
CA ALA A 196 -0.49 12.01 1.67
C ALA A 196 0.47 10.91 2.13
N ILE A 197 0.04 10.09 3.07
CA ILE A 197 0.80 8.92 3.51
C ILE A 197 0.14 7.66 2.95
N CYS A 198 0.94 6.85 2.27
CA CYS A 198 0.59 5.47 1.96
C CYS A 198 1.19 4.56 3.03
N MET A 199 0.35 3.79 3.71
CA MET A 199 0.75 2.81 4.70
C MET A 199 0.82 1.42 4.07
N ASP A 200 1.98 0.78 4.17
CA ASP A 200 2.21 -0.58 3.68
C ASP A 200 1.98 -1.60 4.82
N LEU A 201 0.77 -2.18 4.90
CA LEU A 201 0.51 -3.33 5.78
C LEU A 201 0.74 -4.67 5.09
N VAL A 202 1.04 -4.67 3.80
CA VAL A 202 1.25 -5.89 3.00
C VAL A 202 2.62 -6.49 3.31
N SER A 203 3.64 -5.65 3.26
CA SER A 203 5.03 -6.05 3.50
C SER A 203 5.34 -6.12 4.99
N PHE A 204 4.53 -5.45 5.82
CA PHE A 204 4.75 -5.34 7.25
C PHE A 204 4.32 -6.60 8.02
N ASN A 205 5.15 -7.02 8.97
CA ASN A 205 4.83 -8.16 9.83
C ASN A 205 3.87 -7.74 10.96
N MET A 206 2.57 -7.87 10.73
CA MET A 206 1.53 -7.62 11.75
C MET A 206 1.62 -8.54 12.98
N SER A 207 2.32 -9.68 12.89
CA SER A 207 2.56 -10.57 14.02
C SER A 207 3.72 -10.14 14.93
N SER A 208 4.46 -9.09 14.56
CA SER A 208 5.54 -8.50 15.36
C SER A 208 5.05 -7.90 16.68
N SER A 209 5.98 -7.59 17.59
CA SER A 209 5.70 -6.86 18.84
C SER A 209 5.03 -5.51 18.58
N PHE A 210 5.39 -4.86 17.46
CA PHE A 210 4.82 -3.60 17.02
C PHE A 210 3.40 -3.80 16.49
N GLY A 211 3.21 -4.71 15.52
CA GLY A 211 1.93 -4.92 14.85
C GLY A 211 0.81 -5.40 15.78
N LYS A 212 1.16 -6.12 16.85
CA LYS A 212 0.19 -6.55 17.88
C LYS A 212 -0.30 -5.42 18.79
N SER A 213 0.37 -4.26 18.81
CA SER A 213 0.09 -3.18 19.75
C SER A 213 -0.83 -2.14 19.12
N TYR A 214 -2.13 -2.19 19.42
CA TYR A 214 -3.12 -1.23 18.91
C TYR A 214 -2.75 0.24 19.20
N SER A 215 -2.22 0.52 20.40
CA SER A 215 -1.78 1.86 20.79
C SER A 215 -0.69 2.43 19.88
N LYS A 216 0.25 1.59 19.42
CA LYS A 216 1.34 2.01 18.53
C LYS A 216 0.82 2.32 17.12
N LEU A 217 -0.14 1.51 16.64
CA LEU A 217 -0.80 1.75 15.35
C LEU A 217 -1.63 3.03 15.39
N ILE A 218 -2.36 3.30 16.47
CA ILE A 218 -3.09 4.56 16.65
C ILE A 218 -2.12 5.74 16.74
N GLU A 219 -1.03 5.62 17.53
CA GLU A 219 -0.01 6.66 17.64
C GLU A 219 0.58 7.03 16.28
N PHE A 220 0.77 6.08 15.36
CA PHE A 220 1.20 6.39 13.99
C PHE A 220 0.25 7.40 13.31
N PHE A 221 -1.05 7.16 13.32
CA PHE A 221 -2.01 8.04 12.64
C PHE A 221 -2.10 9.40 13.34
N ILE A 222 -2.17 9.39 14.67
CA ILE A 222 -2.24 10.63 15.47
C ILE A 222 -0.98 11.48 15.32
N HIS A 223 0.20 10.86 15.35
CA HIS A 223 1.48 11.55 15.13
C HIS A 223 1.49 12.26 13.79
N HIS A 224 1.19 11.54 12.72
CA HIS A 224 1.21 12.13 11.38
C HIS A 224 0.10 13.16 11.19
N TYR A 225 -1.04 13.00 11.86
CA TYR A 225 -2.08 14.03 11.92
C TYR A 225 -1.59 15.33 12.59
N VAL A 226 -0.96 15.24 13.75
CA VAL A 226 -0.38 16.39 14.46
C VAL A 226 0.71 17.10 13.64
N VAL A 227 1.49 16.32 12.89
CA VAL A 227 2.50 16.82 11.95
C VAL A 227 1.87 17.60 10.78
N GLY A 228 0.59 17.36 10.47
CA GLY A 228 -0.16 18.06 9.43
C GLY A 228 -0.59 17.18 8.24
N VAL A 229 -0.54 15.85 8.38
CA VAL A 229 -1.04 14.91 7.37
C VAL A 229 -2.46 14.48 7.71
N ASN A 230 -3.40 14.73 6.81
CA ASN A 230 -4.80 14.35 6.98
C ASN A 230 -5.29 13.25 6.03
N GLN A 231 -4.48 12.85 5.03
CA GLN A 231 -4.86 11.87 4.01
C GLN A 231 -3.99 10.62 4.11
N PHE A 232 -4.63 9.48 4.37
CA PHE A 232 -3.98 8.18 4.54
C PHE A 232 -4.55 7.17 3.55
N ILE A 233 -3.69 6.50 2.79
CA ILE A 233 -4.02 5.38 1.91
C ILE A 233 -3.43 4.12 2.55
N VAL A 234 -4.25 3.18 3.00
CA VAL A 234 -3.77 1.98 3.68
C VAL A 234 -3.90 0.78 2.77
N TYR A 235 -2.78 0.17 2.41
CA TYR A 235 -2.74 -1.07 1.66
C TYR A 235 -2.93 -2.24 2.61
N ASN A 236 -3.83 -3.16 2.27
CA ASN A 236 -4.26 -4.27 3.14
C ASN A 236 -4.89 -3.79 4.45
N GLY A 237 -5.71 -2.74 4.37
CA GLY A 237 -6.31 -2.12 5.55
C GLY A 237 -7.39 -2.96 6.23
N ASP A 238 -7.73 -4.13 5.69
CA ASP A 238 -8.49 -5.20 6.37
C ASP A 238 -7.74 -5.76 7.59
N GLU A 239 -6.42 -5.57 7.68
CA GLU A 239 -5.62 -5.89 8.88
C GLU A 239 -5.83 -4.89 10.03
N LEU A 240 -6.43 -3.72 9.77
CA LEU A 240 -6.77 -2.76 10.82
C LEU A 240 -8.05 -3.20 11.54
N THR A 241 -7.96 -3.38 12.84
CA THR A 241 -9.12 -3.79 13.64
C THR A 241 -10.17 -2.69 13.73
N GLU A 242 -11.43 -3.08 13.89
CA GLU A 242 -12.55 -2.16 14.10
C GLU A 242 -12.29 -1.19 15.25
N LEU A 243 -11.61 -1.64 16.32
CA LEU A 243 -11.24 -0.78 17.46
C LEU A 243 -10.31 0.37 17.05
N ILE A 244 -9.31 0.11 16.21
CA ILE A 244 -8.44 1.19 15.69
C ILE A 244 -9.28 2.17 14.87
N LEU A 245 -10.12 1.65 13.97
CA LEU A 245 -10.97 2.47 13.13
C LEU A 245 -11.92 3.34 13.95
N GLN A 246 -12.52 2.78 15.01
CA GLN A 246 -13.40 3.49 15.94
C GLN A 246 -12.67 4.59 16.71
N GLU A 247 -11.43 4.34 17.13
CA GLU A 247 -10.64 5.37 17.80
C GLU A 247 -10.29 6.51 16.84
N LEU A 248 -9.86 6.19 15.62
CA LEU A 248 -9.58 7.19 14.60
C LEU A 248 -10.83 8.00 14.19
N MET A 249 -12.03 7.42 14.27
CA MET A 249 -13.29 8.14 14.01
C MET A 249 -13.52 9.33 14.96
N LYS A 250 -12.96 9.31 16.16
CA LYS A 250 -13.06 10.47 17.08
C LYS A 250 -12.40 11.71 16.47
N HIS A 251 -11.40 11.51 15.62
CA HIS A 251 -10.67 12.57 14.92
C HIS A 251 -11.22 12.77 13.51
N LYS A 252 -12.29 13.57 13.39
CA LYS A 252 -13.01 13.83 12.12
C LYS A 252 -12.15 14.31 10.95
N ASN A 253 -10.95 14.83 11.22
CA ASN A 253 -10.04 15.36 10.22
C ASN A 253 -8.99 14.34 9.73
N ILE A 254 -9.05 13.09 10.21
CA ILE A 254 -8.21 11.99 9.72
C ILE A 254 -8.99 11.24 8.65
N HIS A 255 -8.58 11.37 7.40
CA HIS A 255 -9.20 10.67 6.27
C HIS A 255 -8.42 9.40 5.96
N LEU A 256 -9.00 8.27 6.35
CA LEU A 256 -8.43 6.94 6.15
C LEU A 256 -9.09 6.24 4.96
N GLN A 257 -8.28 5.79 4.01
CA GLN A 257 -8.73 5.11 2.82
C GLN A 257 -8.06 3.75 2.68
N SER A 258 -8.77 2.71 3.12
CA SER A 258 -8.31 1.32 3.02
C SER A 258 -8.48 0.78 1.60
N LEU A 259 -7.45 0.09 1.12
CA LEU A 259 -7.39 -0.63 -0.15
C LEU A 259 -7.17 -2.12 0.13
N PRO A 260 -8.00 -3.02 -0.42
CA PRO A 260 -7.74 -4.45 -0.33
C PRO A 260 -6.49 -4.80 -1.15
N PHE A 261 -5.67 -5.71 -0.63
CA PHE A 261 -4.44 -6.11 -1.33
C PHE A 261 -4.32 -7.60 -1.70
N ASN A 262 -5.12 -8.52 -1.14
CA ASN A 262 -5.44 -9.89 -1.62
C ASN A 262 -4.52 -10.50 -2.70
N PHE A 263 -3.22 -10.59 -2.42
CA PHE A 263 -2.21 -10.83 -3.46
C PHE A 263 -2.28 -12.28 -3.99
N PRO A 264 -2.39 -12.49 -5.33
CA PRO A 264 -2.65 -13.82 -5.90
C PRO A 264 -1.54 -14.85 -5.67
N PHE A 265 -0.32 -14.43 -5.31
CA PHE A 265 0.81 -15.32 -5.03
C PHE A 265 1.20 -15.39 -3.54
N ALA A 266 0.30 -15.01 -2.62
CA ALA A 266 0.57 -14.91 -1.19
C ALA A 266 1.02 -16.22 -0.49
N HIS A 267 0.84 -17.39 -1.12
CA HIS A 267 1.27 -18.67 -0.55
C HIS A 267 2.80 -18.83 -0.54
N ASN A 268 3.53 -18.01 -1.31
CA ASN A 268 4.98 -18.02 -1.38
C ASN A 268 5.56 -16.95 -0.43
N LYS A 269 5.63 -17.29 0.87
CA LYS A 269 6.01 -16.37 1.97
C LYS A 269 7.40 -15.73 1.87
N ASN A 270 8.27 -16.19 0.96
CA ASN A 270 9.67 -15.76 0.91
C ASN A 270 9.97 -14.57 -0.01
N ASN A 271 8.98 -14.01 -0.71
CA ASN A 271 9.22 -13.06 -1.82
C ASN A 271 8.33 -11.80 -1.79
N THR A 272 8.00 -11.27 -0.62
CA THR A 272 7.17 -10.06 -0.47
C THR A 272 7.92 -8.75 -0.72
N SER A 273 9.27 -8.75 -0.69
CA SER A 273 10.09 -7.54 -0.94
C SER A 273 9.76 -6.85 -2.26
N ASN A 274 9.40 -7.65 -3.27
CA ASN A 274 9.03 -7.15 -4.59
C ASN A 274 7.69 -6.40 -4.64
N LEU A 275 6.82 -6.55 -3.63
CA LEU A 275 5.50 -5.91 -3.58
C LEU A 275 5.59 -4.43 -3.22
N ARG A 276 6.60 -4.02 -2.45
CA ARG A 276 6.76 -2.64 -2.01
C ARG A 276 6.86 -1.67 -3.18
N GLU A 277 7.56 -2.05 -4.25
CA GLU A 277 7.67 -1.26 -5.48
C GLU A 277 6.33 -1.14 -6.24
N LEU A 278 5.53 -2.20 -6.25
CA LEU A 278 4.19 -2.17 -6.82
C LEU A 278 3.26 -1.27 -6.02
N ILE A 279 3.29 -1.36 -4.69
CA ILE A 279 2.53 -0.51 -3.77
C ILE A 279 2.96 0.95 -3.92
N LYS A 280 4.27 1.22 -3.95
CA LYS A 280 4.83 2.55 -4.20
C LYS A 280 4.29 3.13 -5.50
N THR A 281 4.34 2.35 -6.58
CA THR A 281 3.87 2.80 -7.90
C THR A 281 2.38 3.11 -7.89
N ASP A 282 1.57 2.24 -7.30
CA ASP A 282 0.13 2.46 -7.14
C ASP A 282 -0.16 3.72 -6.31
N CYS A 283 0.55 3.89 -5.20
CA CYS A 283 0.44 5.03 -4.30
C CYS A 283 0.73 6.36 -5.02
N LEU A 284 1.79 6.42 -5.84
CA LEU A 284 2.12 7.59 -6.65
C LEU A 284 1.01 7.90 -7.67
N LEU A 285 0.54 6.89 -8.40
CA LEU A 285 -0.49 7.05 -9.42
C LEU A 285 -1.84 7.47 -8.83
N ARG A 286 -2.22 6.96 -7.64
CA ARG A 286 -3.45 7.39 -6.93
C ARG A 286 -3.38 8.82 -6.47
N SER A 287 -2.19 9.26 -6.08
CA SER A 287 -1.98 10.57 -5.46
C SER A 287 -1.65 11.66 -6.47
N MET A 288 -1.44 11.29 -7.73
CA MET A 288 -1.14 12.22 -8.81
C MET A 288 -2.24 13.30 -8.93
N HIS A 289 -1.80 14.56 -8.96
CA HIS A 289 -2.64 15.78 -8.93
C HIS A 289 -3.58 15.94 -7.72
N LYS A 290 -3.51 15.03 -6.73
CA LYS A 290 -4.35 15.05 -5.52
C LYS A 290 -3.56 15.39 -4.28
N ALA A 291 -2.32 14.91 -4.21
CA ALA A 291 -1.34 15.29 -3.20
C ALA A 291 -0.16 15.97 -3.87
N LYS A 292 0.47 16.92 -3.19
CA LYS A 292 1.68 17.57 -3.69
C LYS A 292 2.92 16.71 -3.46
N TYR A 293 2.97 16.05 -2.30
CA TYR A 293 3.96 15.05 -1.96
C TYR A 293 3.29 13.81 -1.37
N VAL A 294 4.01 12.70 -1.42
CA VAL A 294 3.56 11.40 -0.96
C VAL A 294 4.71 10.69 -0.26
N THR A 295 4.45 9.94 0.79
CA THR A 295 5.45 9.04 1.36
C THR A 295 4.85 7.66 1.59
N LEU A 296 5.66 6.62 1.37
CA LEU A 296 5.28 5.23 1.63
C LEU A 296 5.97 4.79 2.92
N LEU A 297 5.18 4.48 3.94
CA LEU A 297 5.66 4.13 5.28
C LEU A 297 5.13 2.77 5.72
N GLU A 298 5.94 2.01 6.43
CA GLU A 298 5.45 0.93 7.29
C GLU A 298 4.91 1.50 8.62
N PRO A 299 4.04 0.77 9.35
CA PRO A 299 3.45 1.27 10.60
C PRO A 299 4.45 1.67 11.69
N ASN A 300 5.66 1.11 11.66
CA ASN A 300 6.74 1.45 12.58
C ASN A 300 7.64 2.59 12.09
N GLU A 301 7.27 3.27 11.00
CA GLU A 301 8.06 4.35 10.39
C GLU A 301 7.38 5.71 10.59
N PHE A 302 8.10 6.67 11.14
CA PHE A 302 7.54 7.96 11.55
C PHE A 302 8.32 9.10 10.89
N LEU A 303 7.60 9.95 10.17
CA LEU A 303 8.15 11.16 9.58
C LEU A 303 8.21 12.28 10.62
N PHE A 304 9.36 12.93 10.74
CA PHE A 304 9.56 14.10 11.58
C PHE A 304 10.07 15.27 10.73
N PRO A 305 9.20 16.25 10.42
CA PRO A 305 9.61 17.49 9.78
C PRO A 305 10.09 18.52 10.81
N ASN A 306 10.86 19.51 10.32
CA ASN A 306 11.38 20.62 11.10
C ASN A 306 10.32 21.53 11.72
N ALA A 307 9.18 21.68 11.06
CA ALA A 307 8.00 22.40 11.52
C ALA A 307 6.74 21.62 11.09
N LYS A 308 5.54 22.02 11.54
CA LYS A 308 4.31 21.38 11.03
C LYS A 308 4.23 21.60 9.52
N LEU A 309 3.70 20.62 8.79
CA LEU A 309 3.64 20.68 7.32
C LEU A 309 2.77 21.82 6.79
N SER A 310 1.87 22.35 7.61
CA SER A 310 1.08 23.55 7.30
C SER A 310 1.84 24.87 7.49
N ASP A 311 2.99 24.85 8.15
CA ASP A 311 3.78 26.05 8.45
C ASP A 311 4.61 26.45 7.22
N ASP A 312 4.76 27.76 7.01
CA ASP A 312 5.48 28.33 5.84
C ASP A 312 6.98 27.95 5.80
N ASN A 313 7.57 27.68 6.96
CA ASN A 313 8.98 27.28 7.11
C ASN A 313 9.19 25.76 7.16
N SER A 314 8.16 24.98 6.83
CA SER A 314 8.24 23.52 6.82
C SER A 314 9.14 23.01 5.69
N VAL A 315 9.55 21.75 5.81
CA VAL A 315 10.27 21.00 4.77
C VAL A 315 9.64 21.16 3.39
N LEU A 316 8.32 21.30 3.29
CA LEU A 316 7.60 21.46 2.03
C LEU A 316 8.01 22.72 1.27
N TYR A 317 8.37 23.80 1.97
CA TYR A 317 8.88 25.00 1.33
C TYR A 317 10.21 24.73 0.61
N SER A 318 11.14 24.03 1.28
CA SER A 318 12.39 23.59 0.67
C SER A 318 12.15 22.64 -0.50
N LEU A 319 11.22 21.68 -0.36
CA LEU A 319 10.88 20.74 -1.43
C LEU A 319 10.37 21.45 -2.71
N ASN A 320 9.74 22.62 -2.58
CA ASN A 320 9.27 23.41 -3.72
C ASN A 320 10.39 24.12 -4.47
N SER A 321 11.52 24.38 -3.80
CA SER A 321 12.65 25.08 -4.40
C SER A 321 13.46 24.19 -5.34
N TYR A 322 13.34 22.86 -5.21
CA TYR A 322 14.02 21.90 -6.06
C TYR A 322 13.38 21.79 -7.45
N SER A 323 14.21 21.41 -8.43
CA SER A 323 13.82 21.22 -9.83
C SER A 323 12.63 20.27 -9.97
N THR A 324 11.82 20.46 -11.02
CA THR A 324 10.72 19.54 -11.35
C THR A 324 11.18 18.14 -11.77
N SER A 325 12.46 17.98 -12.13
CA SER A 325 13.09 16.68 -12.39
C SER A 325 13.36 15.89 -11.11
N GLU A 326 13.49 16.57 -9.97
CA GLU A 326 13.70 15.95 -8.67
C GLU A 326 12.35 15.50 -8.12
N THR A 327 12.20 14.19 -8.03
CA THR A 327 10.92 13.55 -7.73
C THR A 327 11.01 12.65 -6.51
N ILE A 328 12.23 12.37 -6.03
CA ILE A 328 12.51 11.52 -4.88
C ILE A 328 13.41 12.28 -3.92
N TYR A 329 12.95 12.46 -2.68
CA TYR A 329 13.70 13.09 -1.60
C TYR A 329 13.95 12.07 -0.50
N GLU A 330 15.19 11.62 -0.37
CA GLU A 330 15.59 10.58 0.58
C GLU A 330 15.76 11.17 1.98
N LEU A 331 15.13 10.54 2.97
CA LEU A 331 15.22 10.95 4.36
C LEU A 331 16.33 10.19 5.08
N GLN A 332 17.10 10.91 5.90
CA GLN A 332 17.91 10.26 6.91
C GLN A 332 16.98 9.49 7.85
N THR A 333 17.19 8.19 7.95
CA THR A 333 16.37 7.32 8.81
C THR A 333 17.21 6.87 10.01
N TYR A 334 16.60 6.86 11.20
CA TYR A 334 17.22 6.39 12.44
C TYR A 334 16.46 5.17 12.96
N SER A 335 17.17 4.08 13.24
CA SER A 335 16.60 2.86 13.83
C SER A 335 16.43 3.06 15.33
N VAL A 336 15.24 3.49 15.76
CA VAL A 336 14.95 3.88 17.14
C VAL A 336 14.48 2.67 17.94
N CYS A 337 15.09 2.48 19.09
CA CYS A 337 14.76 1.37 19.98
C CYS A 337 13.43 1.61 20.68
N MET A 338 12.53 0.64 20.60
CA MET A 338 11.32 0.65 21.41
C MET A 338 11.65 0.33 22.87
N ASP A 339 11.44 1.30 23.76
CA ASP A 339 11.48 1.08 25.21
C ASP A 339 10.06 0.91 25.75
N GLY A 340 9.77 -0.26 26.35
CA GLY A 340 8.49 -0.54 26.99
C GLY A 340 8.18 0.34 28.22
N LYS A 341 9.16 1.09 28.73
CA LYS A 341 8.95 2.10 29.78
C LYS A 341 8.34 3.39 29.25
N ASN A 342 8.55 3.69 27.96
CA ASN A 342 8.01 4.89 27.34
C ASN A 342 6.58 4.62 26.86
N GLU A 343 5.65 5.45 27.33
CA GLU A 343 4.23 5.38 26.94
C GLU A 343 4.01 5.67 25.44
N LEU A 344 4.78 6.62 24.89
CA LEU A 344 4.71 7.01 23.48
C LEU A 344 6.01 6.65 22.77
N LEU A 345 5.89 6.14 21.55
CA LEU A 345 7.01 5.85 20.66
C LEU A 345 7.85 7.10 20.41
N SER A 346 7.19 8.23 20.23
CA SER A 346 7.83 9.53 20.01
C SER A 346 8.79 9.93 21.15
N ASN A 347 8.61 9.43 22.38
CA ASN A 347 9.49 9.75 23.52
C ASN A 347 10.83 8.97 23.50
N ASN A 348 10.94 7.91 22.71
CA ASN A 348 12.19 7.17 22.59
C ASN A 348 13.26 8.05 21.93
N SER A 349 14.43 8.13 22.56
CA SER A 349 15.53 8.99 22.13
C SER A 349 16.79 8.22 21.75
N PHE A 350 16.83 6.90 21.97
CA PHE A 350 17.97 6.06 21.68
C PHE A 350 17.80 5.38 20.33
N TYR A 351 18.82 5.49 19.49
CA TYR A 351 18.86 4.82 18.20
C TYR A 351 20.13 3.98 18.06
N ASP A 352 20.02 2.93 17.26
CA ASP A 352 21.10 2.00 16.95
C ASP A 352 21.60 2.27 15.52
N PRO A 353 22.82 2.79 15.33
CA PRO A 353 23.39 3.03 14.01
C PRO A 353 23.80 1.75 13.27
N GLU A 354 23.94 0.62 13.96
CA GLU A 354 24.39 -0.66 13.38
C GLU A 354 23.24 -1.44 12.74
N VAL A 355 21.99 -1.10 13.09
CA VAL A 355 20.81 -1.74 12.50
C VAL A 355 20.65 -1.34 11.04
N VAL A 356 20.94 -2.30 10.16
CA VAL A 356 20.75 -2.17 8.71
C VAL A 356 19.28 -1.96 8.38
N GLN A 357 19.01 -0.92 7.60
CA GLN A 357 17.67 -0.57 7.18
C GLN A 357 17.21 -1.47 6.03
N PRO A 358 16.05 -2.15 6.13
CA PRO A 358 15.54 -2.98 5.03
C PRO A 358 15.29 -2.19 3.74
N HIS A 359 14.92 -0.92 3.87
CA HIS A 359 14.71 -0.03 2.73
C HIS A 359 14.83 1.44 3.17
N LYS A 360 14.98 2.33 2.18
CA LYS A 360 15.06 3.78 2.35
C LYS A 360 13.67 4.40 2.42
N ILE A 361 13.50 5.38 3.32
CA ILE A 361 12.26 6.16 3.43
C ILE A 361 12.42 7.43 2.61
N ASN A 362 11.44 7.73 1.75
CA ASN A 362 11.49 8.87 0.85
C ASN A 362 10.19 9.67 0.86
N ILE A 363 10.31 10.96 0.56
CA ILE A 363 9.19 11.82 0.14
C ILE A 363 9.23 11.87 -1.38
N PHE A 364 8.09 11.61 -2.02
CA PHE A 364 7.95 11.55 -3.46
C PHE A 364 7.08 12.70 -3.96
N ARG A 365 7.45 13.24 -5.12
CA ARG A 365 6.54 14.02 -5.96
C ARG A 365 5.74 13.03 -6.81
N PRO A 366 4.40 13.00 -6.74
CA PRO A 366 3.62 12.02 -7.47
C PRO A 366 3.62 12.34 -8.96
N VAL A 367 4.42 11.58 -9.69
CA VAL A 367 4.56 11.65 -11.15
C VAL A 367 4.44 10.25 -11.73
N VAL A 368 4.09 10.16 -13.01
CA VAL A 368 4.09 8.89 -13.73
C VAL A 368 5.52 8.32 -13.78
N PRO A 369 5.72 7.04 -13.42
CA PRO A 369 7.01 6.40 -13.58
C PRO A 369 7.43 6.48 -15.05
N SER A 370 8.53 7.15 -15.32
CA SER A 370 9.12 7.18 -16.66
C SER A 370 10.39 6.33 -16.66
N SER A 371 10.78 5.81 -17.82
CA SER A 371 12.06 5.12 -18.00
C SER A 371 13.28 6.03 -17.87
N SER A 372 13.09 7.34 -17.71
CA SER A 372 14.18 8.28 -17.41
C SER A 372 14.48 8.26 -15.92
N THR A 373 15.77 8.23 -15.57
CA THR A 373 16.26 8.21 -14.19
C THR A 373 15.66 9.37 -13.39
N SER A 374 14.70 9.06 -12.52
CA SER A 374 14.22 9.97 -11.49
C SER A 374 15.41 10.39 -10.62
N SER A 375 15.72 11.69 -10.59
CA SER A 375 16.79 12.19 -9.74
C SER A 375 16.37 12.13 -8.27
N THR A 376 17.21 11.47 -7.47
CA THR A 376 17.08 11.35 -6.02
C THR A 376 17.95 12.40 -5.34
N THR A 377 17.36 13.12 -4.40
CA THR A 377 18.03 14.15 -3.61
C THR A 377 18.03 13.75 -2.14
N ASN A 378 19.20 13.73 -1.51
CA ASN A 378 19.29 13.48 -0.07
C ASN A 378 18.85 14.74 0.68
N LEU A 379 17.84 14.58 1.55
CA LEU A 379 17.34 15.68 2.36
C LEU A 379 18.20 15.84 3.62
N ALA A 380 18.53 17.09 3.95
CA ALA A 380 19.26 17.39 5.18
C ALA A 380 18.41 17.02 6.42
N PRO A 381 18.98 16.36 7.45
CA PRO A 381 18.24 16.03 8.69
C PRO A 381 17.66 17.24 9.42
N SER A 382 18.19 18.43 9.17
CA SER A 382 17.68 19.70 9.69
C SER A 382 16.31 20.10 9.10
N LEU A 383 15.91 19.53 7.96
CA LEU A 383 14.63 19.77 7.29
C LEU A 383 13.62 18.69 7.65
N ALA A 384 13.99 17.42 7.50
CA ALA A 384 13.20 16.30 7.98
C ALA A 384 14.07 15.05 8.10
N PHE A 385 13.64 14.13 8.97
CA PHE A 385 14.19 12.79 9.09
C PHE A 385 13.06 11.80 9.37
N ALA A 386 13.38 10.51 9.34
CA ALA A 386 12.45 9.46 9.71
C ALA A 386 12.98 8.63 10.89
N HIS A 387 12.08 8.16 11.73
CA HIS A 387 12.38 7.06 12.65
C HIS A 387 11.84 5.77 12.08
N ARG A 388 12.57 4.67 12.29
CA ARG A 388 12.06 3.32 12.18
C ARG A 388 12.16 2.66 13.54
N TYR A 389 11.03 2.31 14.13
CA TYR A 389 10.99 1.69 15.45
C TYR A 389 11.29 0.19 15.35
N THR A 390 12.27 -0.27 16.10
CA THR A 390 12.75 -1.66 16.10
C THR A 390 12.91 -2.21 17.52
N ASP A 391 12.84 -3.53 17.64
CA ASP A 391 13.18 -4.23 18.89
C ASP A 391 14.72 -4.31 19.00
N CYS A 392 15.32 -3.44 19.81
CA CYS A 392 16.77 -3.47 20.04
C CYS A 392 17.13 -4.47 21.13
N VAL A 393 18.24 -5.18 20.93
CA VAL A 393 18.71 -6.20 21.88
C VAL A 393 19.43 -5.57 23.09
N HIS A 394 19.98 -4.37 22.96
CA HIS A 394 20.88 -3.75 23.96
C HIS A 394 20.49 -2.31 24.33
N VAL A 395 19.25 -2.09 24.79
CA VAL A 395 18.80 -0.77 25.26
C VAL A 395 19.59 -0.32 26.50
N GLY A 396 20.55 0.60 26.31
CA GLY A 396 21.36 1.20 27.39
C GLY A 396 22.82 0.75 27.47
N ASN A 397 23.32 -0.06 26.53
CA ASN A 397 24.75 -0.37 26.40
C ASN A 397 25.48 0.66 25.52
N ASP A 398 26.83 0.66 25.56
CA ASP A 398 27.73 1.63 24.89
C ASP A 398 27.55 1.83 23.36
N GLY A 399 26.70 1.03 22.70
CA GLY A 399 26.41 1.13 21.27
C GLY A 399 25.19 1.98 20.89
N LEU A 400 24.37 2.44 21.85
CA LEU A 400 23.22 3.28 21.54
C LEU A 400 23.54 4.76 21.62
N HIS A 401 23.03 5.51 20.65
CA HIS A 401 23.26 6.95 20.55
C HIS A 401 22.00 7.73 20.91
N MET A 402 22.17 8.82 21.64
CA MET A 402 21.08 9.76 21.93
C MET A 402 20.85 10.71 20.76
N LEU A 403 19.65 10.67 20.19
CA LEU A 403 19.23 11.53 19.07
C LEU A 403 19.28 13.02 19.42
N GLN A 404 19.03 13.38 20.68
CA GLN A 404 18.94 14.78 21.13
C GLN A 404 20.23 15.57 20.84
N ASN A 405 21.37 14.90 20.79
CA ASN A 405 22.67 15.54 20.54
C ASN A 405 22.89 15.90 19.07
N LEU A 406 22.07 15.36 18.15
CA LEU A 406 22.20 15.57 16.70
C LEU A 406 21.30 16.69 16.17
N LEU A 407 20.26 17.04 16.94
CA LEU A 407 19.20 17.93 16.48
C LEU A 407 19.43 19.36 16.95
N ARG A 408 19.09 20.32 16.09
CA ARG A 408 19.09 21.74 16.45
C ARG A 408 17.99 22.00 17.50
N GLN A 409 18.21 23.00 18.35
CA GLN A 409 17.31 23.32 19.46
C GLN A 409 15.89 23.69 19.01
N ASP A 410 15.75 24.40 17.89
CA ASP A 410 14.47 24.75 17.27
C ASP A 410 13.69 23.50 16.83
N PHE A 411 14.37 22.56 16.18
CA PHE A 411 13.79 21.27 15.82
C PHE A 411 13.34 20.49 17.07
N MET A 412 14.18 20.45 18.10
CA MET A 412 13.86 19.78 19.38
C MET A 412 12.62 20.38 20.05
N ASN A 413 12.48 21.71 20.03
CA ASN A 413 11.30 22.38 20.56
C ASN A 413 10.03 21.99 19.78
N ASN A 414 10.13 21.88 18.45
CA ASN A 414 9.01 21.39 17.62
C ASN A 414 8.65 19.94 17.96
N LEU A 415 9.63 19.06 18.12
CA LEU A 415 9.40 17.66 18.54
C LEU A 415 8.69 17.58 19.89
N ILE A 416 9.09 18.39 20.87
CA ILE A 416 8.44 18.44 22.18
C ILE A 416 6.98 18.89 22.04
N LYS A 417 6.72 19.88 21.19
CA LYS A 417 5.35 20.35 20.90
C LYS A 417 4.50 19.25 20.27
N ILE A 418 5.02 18.56 19.25
CA ILE A 418 4.36 17.43 18.59
C ILE A 418 4.06 16.33 19.62
N ARG A 419 5.04 15.91 20.41
CA ARG A 419 4.87 14.88 21.46
C ARG A 419 3.77 15.23 22.45
N LYS A 420 3.72 16.49 22.88
CA LYS A 420 2.71 16.97 23.83
C LYS A 420 1.31 16.86 23.21
N GLU A 421 1.14 17.32 21.98
CA GLU A 421 -0.15 17.30 21.28
C GLU A 421 -0.59 15.87 20.95
N VAL A 422 0.34 14.99 20.56
CA VAL A 422 0.06 13.55 20.39
C VAL A 422 -0.42 12.92 21.69
N ARG A 423 0.24 13.21 22.82
CA ARG A 423 -0.18 12.71 24.13
C ARG A 423 -1.59 13.18 24.50
N GLU A 424 -1.89 14.45 24.26
CA GLU A 424 -3.21 15.02 24.53
C GLU A 424 -4.30 14.36 23.69
N LEU A 425 -4.02 14.05 22.42
CA LEU A 425 -4.98 13.37 21.55
C LEU A 425 -5.12 11.88 21.84
N MET A 426 -4.05 11.20 22.28
CA MET A 426 -4.09 9.77 22.63
C MET A 426 -4.87 9.49 23.92
N ASN A 427 -4.99 10.48 24.81
CA ASN A 427 -5.61 10.34 26.14
C ASN A 427 -7.05 10.88 26.23
N ASN A 428 -7.56 11.50 25.16
CA ASN A 428 -8.92 12.03 25.04
C ASN A 428 -9.76 11.11 24.16
#